data_AF-A0AAD1CKG4-F1
#
_entry.id   AF-A0AAD1CKG4-F1
#
_cell.length_a   1.000
_cell.length_b   1.000
_cell.length_c   1.000
_cell.angle_alpha   90.00
_cell.angle_beta   90.00
_cell.angle_gamma   90.00
#
_symmetry.space_group_name_H-M   'P 1'
#
loop_
_entity.id
_entity.type
_entity.pdbx_description
1 polymer ?
#
loop_
_entity_poly.entity_id
_entity_poly.type
_entity_poly.pdbx_seq_one_letter_code
_entity_poly.pdbx_strand_id
1 'polypeptide(L)'
;MTTKTPQTPTSAPKAETKSHIDSIKHITATERPIVPYEHPDAKMYWHLFKQRLVLLKVKKPRYAKHDHHIQQLFQQEQDLRVLCDSLSQYVTEAFCHYSVWDHSHAYYPGRPSQQSARTDAVEGVSRVLPTLAAWLHFSNQTQMTTLDGQLVDIASLLSQAFLAGTNPTHPGYWGTLHNCDQRICESADLALALWLSKEWVWQHYSAPEQQQIVQWFKQVNSLITVDNNWHLFPLTVQVVLKALTGEDLVDHDKYERIKVFYVGDGWFRDGAKGNYDYYNAWGFHYSLYWLDQIDPSFDPDFIRQSLSDFVSGYRYFFTPQGLPFFGRSACYRLAAAAPLLMAIDQNSPTLSVGEAKRAFRLNLTYFVGNGAMQYGAPTQGLFQDDGRLVDNYSGPASSFWSLRALNIALFMGNRCDLWHAKETPLMIEQQGYDFDIPAIQANIKGVFETKEIVVTFRHEYTEQQTPLSRRLESQSYLNKALELVLGRAERPKNNLLRKGITSYSSKMSHFF
;
A
#
# COMPACT_ATOMS: atom_id res chain seq x y z
N MET A 1 -54.22 -68.56 -1.97
CA MET A 1 -53.54 -68.11 -0.73
C MET A 1 -52.06 -68.25 -1.01
N THR A 2 -51.17 -67.25 -1.00
CA THR A 2 -51.19 -65.89 -0.46
C THR A 2 -50.02 -65.14 -1.12
N THR A 3 -50.33 -63.99 -1.71
CA THR A 3 -49.64 -62.68 -1.72
C THR A 3 -48.11 -62.54 -1.63
N LYS A 4 -47.61 -61.71 -2.55
CA LYS A 4 -46.27 -61.10 -2.72
C LYS A 4 -45.69 -60.39 -1.48
N THR A 5 -44.36 -60.29 -1.44
CA THR A 5 -43.66 -59.04 -1.09
C THR A 5 -42.31 -58.98 -1.83
N PRO A 6 -42.01 -57.97 -2.68
CA PRO A 6 -40.68 -57.78 -3.26
C PRO A 6 -39.79 -56.97 -2.31
N GLN A 7 -38.55 -57.41 -2.12
CA GLN A 7 -37.52 -56.65 -1.41
C GLN A 7 -37.08 -55.43 -2.23
N THR A 8 -37.06 -54.29 -1.56
CA THR A 8 -36.58 -52.98 -2.01
C THR A 8 -35.07 -53.01 -2.30
N PRO A 9 -34.58 -52.36 -3.37
CA PRO A 9 -33.15 -52.14 -3.54
C PRO A 9 -32.66 -51.07 -2.56
N THR A 10 -31.62 -51.41 -1.81
CA THR A 10 -30.84 -50.51 -0.94
C THR A 10 -30.37 -49.29 -1.73
N SER A 11 -30.83 -48.11 -1.32
CA SER A 11 -30.36 -46.82 -1.81
C SER A 11 -28.88 -46.63 -1.47
N ALA A 12 -28.07 -46.37 -2.48
CA ALA A 12 -26.70 -45.87 -2.31
C ALA A 12 -26.71 -44.60 -1.44
N PRO A 13 -25.70 -44.39 -0.57
CA PRO A 13 -25.62 -43.18 0.23
C PRO A 13 -25.54 -41.98 -0.70
N LYS A 14 -26.54 -41.09 -0.59
CA LYS A 14 -26.47 -39.76 -1.20
C LYS A 14 -25.18 -39.10 -0.70
N ALA A 15 -24.30 -38.76 -1.63
CA ALA A 15 -23.21 -37.84 -1.35
C ALA A 15 -23.82 -36.59 -0.74
N GLU A 16 -23.55 -36.35 0.54
CA GLU A 16 -23.84 -35.08 1.19
C GLU A 16 -23.04 -34.03 0.43
N THR A 17 -23.73 -33.26 -0.40
CA THR A 17 -23.28 -31.94 -0.82
C THR A 17 -23.12 -31.11 0.44
N LYS A 18 -21.93 -31.13 1.04
CA LYS A 18 -21.53 -30.15 2.05
C LYS A 18 -21.84 -28.78 1.49
N SER A 19 -22.80 -28.10 2.09
CA SER A 19 -23.13 -26.73 1.72
C SER A 19 -21.88 -25.87 1.87
N HIS A 20 -21.47 -25.16 0.83
CA HIS A 20 -20.29 -24.28 0.80
C HIS A 20 -20.35 -23.08 1.77
N ILE A 21 -21.28 -23.09 2.74
CA ILE A 21 -21.46 -22.06 3.77
C ILE A 21 -20.51 -22.27 4.96
N ASP A 22 -19.92 -23.47 5.12
CA ASP A 22 -19.05 -23.82 6.27
C ASP A 22 -17.59 -23.33 6.17
N SER A 23 -17.18 -22.58 5.14
CA SER A 23 -15.75 -22.29 4.90
C SER A 23 -15.24 -20.91 5.34
N ILE A 24 -16.05 -20.08 6.00
CA ILE A 24 -15.58 -18.75 6.46
C ILE A 24 -14.79 -18.91 7.77
N LYS A 25 -13.48 -18.66 7.72
CA LYS A 25 -12.63 -18.66 8.92
C LYS A 25 -13.15 -17.65 9.95
N HIS A 26 -13.61 -18.14 11.09
CA HIS A 26 -13.93 -17.30 12.24
C HIS A 26 -12.63 -16.76 12.86
N ILE A 27 -12.52 -15.44 13.02
CA ILE A 27 -11.40 -14.80 13.72
C ILE A 27 -11.98 -14.08 14.92
N THR A 28 -11.53 -14.47 16.11
CA THR A 28 -11.92 -13.81 17.36
C THR A 28 -11.43 -12.36 17.35
N ALA A 29 -12.35 -11.42 17.53
CA ALA A 29 -12.05 -10.00 17.65
C ALA A 29 -11.42 -9.69 19.02
N THR A 30 -10.41 -8.84 19.04
CA THR A 30 -9.95 -8.20 20.27
C THR A 30 -10.72 -6.90 20.51
N GLU A 31 -10.63 -6.38 21.73
CA GLU A 31 -11.11 -5.03 22.02
C GLU A 31 -10.34 -4.02 21.16
N ARG A 32 -11.06 -3.09 20.51
CA ARG A 32 -10.45 -2.06 19.69
C ARG A 32 -9.93 -0.95 20.61
N PRO A 33 -8.61 -0.64 20.59
CA PRO A 33 -8.07 0.45 21.38
C PRO A 33 -8.64 1.80 20.94
N ILE A 34 -8.67 2.77 21.85
CA ILE A 34 -9.03 4.16 21.52
C ILE A 34 -7.94 4.74 20.64
N VAL A 35 -8.31 5.16 19.43
CA VAL A 35 -7.42 5.87 18.51
C VAL A 35 -7.59 7.38 18.74
N PRO A 36 -6.59 8.10 19.29
CA PRO A 36 -6.76 9.48 19.74
C PRO A 36 -7.28 10.44 18.65
N TYR A 37 -6.80 10.30 17.42
CA TYR A 37 -7.17 11.18 16.30
C TYR A 37 -8.52 10.83 15.64
N GLU A 38 -9.10 9.67 15.97
CA GLU A 38 -10.51 9.36 15.65
C GLU A 38 -11.48 10.00 16.66
N HIS A 39 -11.00 10.30 17.87
CA HIS A 39 -11.78 10.86 18.98
C HIS A 39 -11.09 12.10 19.60
N PRO A 40 -10.88 13.18 18.82
CA PRO A 40 -10.13 14.36 19.29
C PRO A 40 -10.88 15.09 20.41
N ASP A 41 -10.16 15.44 21.47
CA ASP A 41 -10.63 16.38 22.50
C ASP A 41 -10.38 17.84 22.07
N ALA A 42 -10.87 18.80 22.88
CA ALA A 42 -10.70 20.23 22.59
C ALA A 42 -9.22 20.66 22.51
N LYS A 43 -8.35 20.03 23.31
CA LYS A 43 -6.91 20.30 23.30
C LYS A 43 -6.27 19.84 22.00
N MET A 44 -6.68 18.69 21.47
CA MET A 44 -6.27 18.15 20.18
C MET A 44 -6.73 19.06 19.05
N TYR A 45 -7.99 19.51 19.04
CA TYR A 45 -8.47 20.47 18.03
C TYR A 45 -7.65 21.77 18.03
N TRP A 46 -7.33 22.32 19.20
CA TRP A 46 -6.48 23.50 19.31
C TRP A 46 -5.06 23.26 18.79
N HIS A 47 -4.49 22.08 19.07
CA HIS A 47 -3.19 21.67 18.55
C HIS A 47 -3.20 21.56 17.02
N LEU A 48 -4.21 20.90 16.45
CA LEU A 48 -4.38 20.75 14.99
C LEU A 48 -4.49 22.11 14.30
N PHE A 49 -5.30 23.02 14.86
CA PHE A 49 -5.43 24.39 14.35
C PHE A 49 -4.09 25.14 14.36
N LYS A 50 -3.31 25.06 15.43
CA LYS A 50 -1.96 25.65 15.48
C LYS A 50 -1.03 25.06 14.42
N GLN A 51 -1.04 23.75 14.24
CA GLN A 51 -0.23 23.07 13.22
C GLN A 51 -0.62 23.50 11.80
N ARG A 52 -1.90 23.74 11.54
CA ARG A 52 -2.36 24.34 10.29
C ARG A 52 -1.78 25.74 10.07
N LEU A 53 -1.75 26.59 11.09
CA LEU A 53 -1.15 27.93 10.96
C LEU A 53 0.35 27.86 10.63
N VAL A 54 1.05 26.88 11.20
CA VAL A 54 2.45 26.60 10.84
C VAL A 54 2.55 26.15 9.39
N LEU A 55 1.71 25.19 8.95
CA LEU A 55 1.63 24.73 7.57
C LEU A 55 1.46 25.89 6.59
N LEU A 56 0.54 26.83 6.86
CA LEU A 56 0.30 27.98 5.98
C LEU A 56 1.53 28.88 5.82
N LYS A 57 2.47 28.87 6.76
CA LYS A 57 3.73 29.62 6.67
C LYS A 57 4.83 28.87 5.91
N VAL A 58 4.85 27.54 5.99
CA VAL A 58 5.91 26.71 5.38
C VAL A 58 5.51 26.09 4.05
N LYS A 59 4.22 26.13 3.69
CA LYS A 59 3.69 25.58 2.45
C LYS A 59 4.35 26.25 1.24
N LYS A 60 4.88 25.41 0.36
CA LYS A 60 5.47 25.82 -0.91
C LYS A 60 4.43 25.79 -2.05
N PRO A 61 4.66 26.52 -3.15
CA PRO A 61 3.83 26.41 -4.35
C PRO A 61 3.85 24.98 -4.91
N ARG A 62 2.83 24.63 -5.71
CA ARG A 62 2.73 23.31 -6.33
C ARG A 62 3.84 23.10 -7.37
N TYR A 63 4.49 21.95 -7.33
CA TYR A 63 5.55 21.53 -8.25
C TYR A 63 4.96 21.00 -9.56
N ALA A 64 4.46 21.87 -10.44
CA ALA A 64 3.79 21.46 -11.68
C ALA A 64 4.74 21.26 -12.89
N LYS A 65 6.05 21.32 -12.68
CA LYS A 65 7.05 21.52 -13.77
C LYS A 65 7.04 20.41 -14.82
N HIS A 66 6.89 19.15 -14.40
CA HIS A 66 7.01 17.98 -15.29
C HIS A 66 5.72 17.16 -15.39
N ASP A 67 4.60 17.64 -14.84
CA ASP A 67 3.33 16.90 -14.80
C ASP A 67 2.90 16.42 -16.19
N HIS A 68 2.90 17.34 -17.16
CA HIS A 68 2.53 17.03 -18.54
C HIS A 68 3.55 16.14 -19.24
N HIS A 69 4.85 16.36 -19.00
CA HIS A 69 5.92 15.54 -19.57
C HIS A 69 5.81 14.08 -19.11
N ILE A 70 5.64 13.85 -17.81
CA ILE A 70 5.44 12.53 -17.23
C ILE A 70 4.16 11.89 -17.78
N GLN A 71 3.04 12.62 -17.80
CA GLN A 71 1.81 12.07 -18.35
C GLN A 71 1.98 11.61 -19.81
N GLN A 72 2.60 12.42 -20.67
CA GLN A 72 2.84 12.08 -22.07
C GLN A 72 3.82 10.90 -22.23
N LEU A 73 4.87 10.84 -21.43
CA LEU A 73 5.83 9.73 -21.46
C LEU A 73 5.14 8.38 -21.23
N PHE A 74 4.20 8.33 -20.28
CA PHE A 74 3.44 7.12 -19.96
C PHE A 74 2.29 6.80 -20.94
N GLN A 75 1.97 7.71 -21.87
CA GLN A 75 1.05 7.45 -22.99
C GLN A 75 1.76 6.88 -24.22
N GLN A 76 3.09 6.96 -24.28
CA GLN A 76 3.90 6.46 -25.39
C GLN A 76 4.39 5.04 -25.12
N GLU A 77 4.73 4.32 -26.18
CA GLU A 77 5.44 3.05 -26.06
C GLU A 77 6.88 3.32 -25.60
N GLN A 78 7.17 2.98 -24.35
CA GLN A 78 8.45 3.22 -23.69
C GLN A 78 8.89 1.97 -22.94
N ASP A 79 10.20 1.79 -22.80
CA ASP A 79 10.74 0.71 -21.98
C ASP A 79 10.39 0.92 -20.50
N LEU A 80 10.10 -0.18 -19.78
CA LEU A 80 9.72 -0.13 -18.37
C LEU A 80 10.78 0.55 -17.50
N ARG A 81 12.08 0.36 -17.81
CA ARG A 81 13.17 1.00 -17.07
C ARG A 81 13.11 2.52 -17.21
N VAL A 82 12.91 3.02 -18.43
CA VAL A 82 12.76 4.46 -18.69
C VAL A 82 11.60 5.05 -17.88
N LEU A 83 10.46 4.36 -17.87
CA LEU A 83 9.30 4.78 -17.07
C LEU A 83 9.61 4.84 -15.57
N CYS A 84 10.29 3.82 -15.03
CA CYS A 84 10.67 3.76 -13.62
C CYS A 84 11.71 4.82 -13.24
N ASP A 85 12.71 5.04 -14.09
CA ASP A 85 13.74 6.05 -13.90
C ASP A 85 13.12 7.46 -13.90
N SER A 86 12.31 7.79 -14.90
CA SER A 86 11.63 9.10 -14.97
C SER A 86 10.67 9.34 -13.82
N LEU A 87 9.95 8.30 -13.36
CA LEU A 87 9.08 8.41 -12.20
C LEU A 87 9.89 8.66 -10.91
N SER A 88 11.03 7.98 -10.75
CA SER A 88 11.93 8.18 -9.61
C SER A 88 12.53 9.59 -9.59
N GLN A 89 12.94 10.11 -10.75
CA GLN A 89 13.45 11.47 -10.90
C GLN A 89 12.37 12.51 -10.55
N TYR A 90 11.16 12.36 -11.09
CA TYR A 90 10.04 13.26 -10.83
C TYR A 90 9.65 13.31 -9.34
N VAL A 91 9.59 12.16 -8.69
CA VAL A 91 9.32 12.05 -7.24
C VAL A 91 10.46 12.70 -6.44
N THR A 92 11.71 12.51 -6.85
CA THR A 92 12.88 13.10 -6.19
C THR A 92 12.89 14.61 -6.25
N GLU A 93 12.66 15.20 -7.44
CA GLU A 93 12.60 16.66 -7.60
C GLU A 93 11.50 17.28 -6.75
N ALA A 94 10.32 16.64 -6.74
CA ALA A 94 9.21 17.07 -5.91
C ALA A 94 9.52 16.95 -4.43
N PHE A 95 10.16 15.86 -4.00
CA PHE A 95 10.59 15.67 -2.62
C PHE A 95 11.55 16.77 -2.18
N CYS A 96 12.59 17.06 -2.96
CA CYS A 96 13.52 18.16 -2.69
C CYS A 96 12.77 19.50 -2.65
N HIS A 97 11.81 19.70 -3.55
CA HIS A 97 10.99 20.91 -3.57
C HIS A 97 10.14 21.05 -2.31
N TYR A 98 9.44 20.03 -1.83
CA TYR A 98 8.54 20.13 -0.66
C TYR A 98 9.21 19.91 0.70
N SER A 99 10.43 19.37 0.71
CA SER A 99 11.20 19.14 1.93
C SER A 99 11.57 20.45 2.62
N VAL A 100 11.63 20.40 3.95
CA VAL A 100 12.39 21.40 4.72
C VAL A 100 13.90 21.19 4.53
N TRP A 101 14.70 22.15 4.99
CA TRP A 101 16.14 22.21 4.75
C TRP A 101 16.94 20.98 5.24
N ASP A 102 16.44 20.24 6.23
CA ASP A 102 17.07 19.07 6.83
C ASP A 102 16.46 17.73 6.36
N HIS A 103 15.51 17.78 5.40
CA HIS A 103 14.77 16.63 4.88
C HIS A 103 13.98 15.81 5.91
N SER A 104 13.81 16.32 7.14
CA SER A 104 13.05 15.64 8.20
C SER A 104 11.54 15.67 7.97
N HIS A 105 11.03 16.64 7.20
CA HIS A 105 9.61 16.80 6.89
C HIS A 105 9.43 17.27 5.44
N ALA A 106 8.39 16.79 4.76
CA ALA A 106 8.04 17.22 3.41
C ALA A 106 6.55 17.61 3.33
N TYR A 107 6.27 18.89 3.10
CA TYR A 107 4.91 19.45 3.13
C TYR A 107 4.29 19.45 1.72
N TYR A 108 3.80 18.30 1.29
CA TYR A 108 3.10 18.16 0.01
C TYR A 108 1.75 18.90 0.00
N PRO A 109 1.34 19.46 -1.15
CA PRO A 109 0.02 20.06 -1.30
C PRO A 109 -1.04 18.97 -1.36
N GLY A 110 -2.22 19.25 -0.80
CA GLY A 110 -3.33 18.31 -0.84
C GLY A 110 -4.30 18.55 0.30
N ARG A 111 -5.26 17.64 0.43
CA ARG A 111 -6.22 17.60 1.53
C ARG A 111 -5.58 16.95 2.76
N PRO A 112 -5.80 17.51 3.96
CA PRO A 112 -5.20 17.01 5.18
C PRO A 112 -5.74 15.64 5.57
N SER A 113 -4.98 14.89 6.37
CA SER A 113 -5.53 13.73 7.08
C SER A 113 -6.28 14.17 8.35
N GLN A 114 -6.72 13.21 9.16
CA GLN A 114 -7.20 13.46 10.53
C GLN A 114 -6.07 13.72 11.54
N GLN A 115 -4.81 13.52 11.14
CA GLN A 115 -3.60 13.78 11.92
C GLN A 115 -3.21 15.26 11.86
N SER A 116 -2.11 15.63 12.52
CA SER A 116 -1.56 16.99 12.43
C SER A 116 -0.82 17.21 11.11
N ALA A 117 -0.78 18.46 10.64
CA ALA A 117 -0.01 18.84 9.45
C ALA A 117 1.48 18.46 9.53
N ARG A 118 2.04 18.40 10.74
CA ARG A 118 3.41 17.92 10.95
C ARG A 118 3.52 16.41 10.76
N THR A 119 2.54 15.64 11.22
CA THR A 119 2.51 14.18 10.99
C THR A 119 2.32 13.87 9.51
N ASP A 120 1.44 14.61 8.82
CA ASP A 120 1.28 14.54 7.37
C ASP A 120 2.59 14.86 6.62
N ALA A 121 3.44 15.71 7.19
CA ALA A 121 4.74 16.03 6.60
C ALA A 121 5.83 14.98 6.92
N VAL A 122 5.72 14.26 8.05
CA VAL A 122 6.53 13.05 8.28
C VAL A 122 6.14 11.97 7.28
N GLU A 123 4.84 11.81 7.00
CA GLU A 123 4.33 10.91 5.96
C GLU A 123 4.93 11.21 4.58
N GLY A 124 5.12 12.50 4.25
CA GLY A 124 5.82 12.94 3.04
C GLY A 124 7.29 12.51 2.95
N VAL A 125 7.92 12.20 4.07
CA VAL A 125 9.28 11.68 4.14
C VAL A 125 9.25 10.16 4.16
N SER A 126 8.61 9.56 5.14
CA SER A 126 8.57 8.11 5.34
C SER A 126 8.15 7.35 4.09
N ARG A 127 7.20 7.88 3.30
CA ARG A 127 6.69 7.18 2.11
C ARG A 127 7.50 7.42 0.84
N VAL A 128 8.44 8.37 0.84
CA VAL A 128 9.33 8.67 -0.29
C VAL A 128 10.71 8.06 -0.09
N LEU A 129 11.25 8.06 1.14
CA LEU A 129 12.60 7.56 1.41
C LEU A 129 12.82 6.10 0.96
N PRO A 130 11.85 5.16 1.04
CA PRO A 130 12.03 3.81 0.49
C PRO A 130 12.30 3.80 -1.01
N THR A 131 11.67 4.69 -1.78
CA THR A 131 11.92 4.82 -3.23
C THR A 131 13.33 5.33 -3.49
N LEU A 132 13.77 6.34 -2.74
CA LEU A 132 15.12 6.88 -2.86
C LEU A 132 16.19 5.85 -2.46
N ALA A 133 15.94 5.09 -1.39
CA ALA A 133 16.82 4.02 -0.93
C ALA A 133 16.85 2.83 -1.90
N ALA A 134 15.69 2.46 -2.48
CA ALA A 134 15.62 1.44 -3.53
C ALA A 134 16.36 1.89 -4.80
N TRP A 135 16.28 3.18 -5.14
CA TRP A 135 17.04 3.75 -6.25
C TRP A 135 18.56 3.70 -5.99
N LEU A 136 19.05 4.04 -4.78
CA LEU A 136 20.46 3.88 -4.42
C LEU A 136 20.93 2.43 -4.62
N HIS A 137 20.14 1.48 -4.11
CA HIS A 137 20.42 0.05 -4.27
C HIS A 137 20.48 -0.37 -5.74
N PHE A 138 19.53 0.10 -6.54
CA PHE A 138 19.44 -0.20 -7.96
C PHE A 138 20.58 0.40 -8.78
N SER A 139 20.85 1.69 -8.59
CA SER A 139 21.81 2.45 -9.38
C SER A 139 23.26 2.18 -8.97
N ASN A 140 23.47 1.75 -7.72
CA ASN A 140 24.77 1.69 -7.07
C ASN A 140 25.53 3.03 -7.15
N GLN A 141 24.79 4.14 -7.16
CA GLN A 141 25.29 5.52 -7.23
C GLN A 141 24.69 6.31 -6.08
N THR A 142 25.45 7.28 -5.54
CA THR A 142 24.96 8.18 -4.49
C THR A 142 24.17 9.36 -5.02
N GLN A 143 24.36 9.73 -6.29
CA GLN A 143 23.80 10.94 -6.88
C GLN A 143 22.86 10.62 -8.04
N MET A 144 21.64 11.13 -7.96
CA MET A 144 20.65 11.03 -9.03
C MET A 144 20.70 12.29 -9.89
N THR A 145 20.77 12.12 -11.21
CA THR A 145 20.50 13.20 -12.16
C THR A 145 18.99 13.36 -12.32
N THR A 146 18.47 14.54 -12.03
CA THR A 146 17.04 14.84 -12.12
C THR A 146 16.60 15.09 -13.57
N LEU A 147 15.28 15.26 -13.81
CA LEU A 147 14.75 15.57 -15.15
C LEU A 147 15.29 16.90 -15.69
N ASP A 148 15.62 17.83 -14.81
CA ASP A 148 16.28 19.11 -15.14
C ASP A 148 17.82 19.02 -15.28
N GLY A 149 18.39 17.82 -15.20
CA GLY A 149 19.84 17.61 -15.27
C GLY A 149 20.61 18.06 -14.03
N GLN A 150 19.93 18.36 -12.91
CA GLN A 150 20.59 18.67 -11.65
C GLN A 150 21.02 17.39 -10.94
N LEU A 151 22.11 17.44 -10.16
CA LEU A 151 22.54 16.31 -9.33
C LEU A 151 21.98 16.47 -7.92
N VAL A 152 21.32 15.42 -7.42
CA VAL A 152 20.86 15.32 -6.04
C VAL A 152 21.60 14.19 -5.35
N ASP A 153 22.31 14.49 -4.26
CA ASP A 153 22.97 13.50 -3.42
C ASP A 153 21.95 12.79 -2.52
N ILE A 154 21.51 11.62 -2.98
CA ILE A 154 20.47 10.83 -2.33
C ILE A 154 20.96 10.24 -1.00
N ALA A 155 22.22 9.80 -0.94
CA ALA A 155 22.80 9.23 0.28
C ALA A 155 22.91 10.29 1.38
N SER A 156 23.39 11.49 1.05
CA SER A 156 23.47 12.61 1.98
C SER A 156 22.08 13.08 2.44
N LEU A 157 21.12 13.16 1.51
CA LEU A 157 19.73 13.53 1.82
C LEU A 157 19.08 12.55 2.81
N LEU A 158 19.20 11.24 2.57
CA LEU A 158 18.72 10.20 3.49
C LEU A 158 19.40 10.33 4.85
N SER A 159 20.72 10.50 4.84
CA SER A 159 21.51 10.59 6.06
C SER A 159 21.08 11.75 6.95
N GLN A 160 20.90 12.94 6.36
CA GLN A 160 20.43 14.14 7.04
C GLN A 160 19.01 13.97 7.60
N ALA A 161 18.10 13.37 6.82
CA ALA A 161 16.71 13.15 7.24
C ALA A 161 16.63 12.30 8.51
N PHE A 162 17.40 11.20 8.60
CA PHE A 162 17.43 10.35 9.79
C PHE A 162 18.06 11.05 10.99
N LEU A 163 19.18 11.75 10.83
CA LEU A 163 19.83 12.45 11.94
C LEU A 163 18.95 13.56 12.51
N ALA A 164 18.32 14.35 11.64
CA ALA A 164 17.40 15.41 12.03
C ALA A 164 16.09 14.86 12.63
N GLY A 165 15.55 13.80 12.02
CA GLY A 165 14.29 13.17 12.41
C GLY A 165 14.33 12.41 13.72
N THR A 166 15.48 11.82 14.07
CA THR A 166 15.63 10.97 15.27
C THR A 166 16.25 11.69 16.47
N ASN A 167 16.72 12.94 16.31
CA ASN A 167 17.29 13.74 17.40
C ASN A 167 16.20 14.49 18.19
N PRO A 168 15.96 14.18 19.49
CA PRO A 168 14.91 14.81 20.29
C PRO A 168 15.07 16.32 20.52
N THR A 169 16.27 16.87 20.37
CA THR A 169 16.52 18.31 20.54
C THR A 169 16.47 19.07 19.21
N HIS A 170 16.41 18.37 18.07
CA HIS A 170 16.38 18.99 16.76
C HIS A 170 14.97 19.50 16.42
N PRO A 171 14.82 20.68 15.78
CA PRO A 171 13.51 21.15 15.31
C PRO A 171 12.82 20.20 14.31
N GLY A 172 13.61 19.35 13.66
CA GLY A 172 13.17 18.28 12.75
C GLY A 172 12.74 16.98 13.41
N TYR A 173 12.75 16.87 14.75
CA TYR A 173 12.39 15.63 15.44
C TYR A 173 11.00 15.11 15.02
N TRP A 174 10.93 13.82 14.68
CA TRP A 174 9.68 13.12 14.33
C TRP A 174 8.77 12.87 15.54
N GLY A 175 9.28 13.12 16.74
CA GLY A 175 8.51 13.13 17.98
C GLY A 175 8.47 11.79 18.69
N THR A 176 7.95 11.82 19.91
CA THR A 176 7.72 10.64 20.74
C THR A 176 6.45 9.92 20.30
N LEU A 177 6.55 8.60 20.11
CA LEU A 177 5.44 7.74 19.71
C LEU A 177 4.52 7.42 20.89
N HIS A 178 3.25 7.12 20.61
CA HIS A 178 2.27 6.64 21.58
C HIS A 178 1.39 5.53 21.00
N ASN A 179 0.52 4.94 21.81
CA ASN A 179 -0.39 3.89 21.35
C ASN A 179 -1.25 4.38 20.18
N CYS A 180 -1.40 3.52 19.17
CA CYS A 180 -2.17 3.79 17.94
C CYS A 180 -1.77 5.08 17.21
N ASP A 181 -0.50 5.44 17.26
CA ASP A 181 0.08 6.58 16.54
C ASP A 181 0.36 6.24 15.07
N GLN A 182 -0.02 7.14 14.16
CA GLN A 182 0.26 6.99 12.73
C GLN A 182 1.75 6.81 12.46
N ARG A 183 2.62 7.43 13.26
CA ARG A 183 4.08 7.32 13.10
C ARG A 183 4.62 5.92 13.36
N ILE A 184 3.85 5.02 14.01
CA ILE A 184 4.19 3.59 14.05
C ILE A 184 4.15 3.01 12.63
N CYS A 185 3.11 3.34 11.86
CA CYS A 185 2.98 2.94 10.47
C CYS A 185 4.13 3.51 9.62
N GLU A 186 4.40 4.81 9.77
CA GLU A 186 5.48 5.49 9.04
C GLU A 186 6.88 4.96 9.41
N SER A 187 7.08 4.48 10.65
CA SER A 187 8.36 3.92 11.09
C SER A 187 8.75 2.65 10.34
N ALA A 188 7.80 1.87 9.81
CA ALA A 188 8.11 0.67 9.03
C ALA A 188 8.78 1.03 7.70
N ASP A 189 8.24 2.04 6.99
CA ASP A 189 8.83 2.51 5.73
C ASP A 189 10.18 3.21 5.98
N LEU A 190 10.32 3.97 7.08
CA LEU A 190 11.60 4.56 7.49
C LEU A 190 12.66 3.49 7.80
N ALA A 191 12.31 2.44 8.55
CA ALA A 191 13.22 1.34 8.85
C ALA A 191 13.64 0.61 7.57
N LEU A 192 12.69 0.34 6.67
CA LEU A 192 12.97 -0.25 5.37
C LEU A 192 13.94 0.62 4.54
N ALA A 193 13.72 1.93 4.48
CA ALA A 193 14.61 2.85 3.78
C ALA A 193 16.04 2.81 4.35
N LEU A 194 16.18 2.74 5.68
CA LEU A 194 17.49 2.62 6.33
C LEU A 194 18.19 1.30 5.98
N TRP A 195 17.44 0.18 5.95
CA TRP A 195 18.00 -1.13 5.59
C TRP A 195 18.37 -1.24 4.10
N LEU A 196 17.54 -0.69 3.21
CA LEU A 196 17.81 -0.64 1.77
C LEU A 196 19.05 0.18 1.46
N SER A 197 19.24 1.30 2.18
CA SER A 197 20.37 2.21 2.00
C SER A 197 21.58 1.90 2.91
N LYS A 198 21.60 0.75 3.60
CA LYS A 198 22.54 0.48 4.69
C LYS A 198 24.02 0.64 4.32
N GLU A 199 24.40 0.30 3.09
CA GLU A 199 25.78 0.40 2.60
C GLU A 199 26.23 1.84 2.39
N TRP A 200 25.30 2.76 2.07
CA TRP A 200 25.59 4.18 1.82
C TRP A 200 25.28 5.09 3.00
N VAL A 201 24.42 4.65 3.92
CA VAL A 201 23.89 5.47 5.03
C VAL A 201 24.25 4.85 6.38
N TRP A 202 23.67 3.69 6.72
CA TRP A 202 23.79 3.11 8.05
C TRP A 202 25.25 2.84 8.49
N GLN A 203 26.05 2.25 7.59
CA GLN A 203 27.46 1.89 7.86
C GLN A 203 28.38 3.11 7.99
N HIS A 204 27.92 4.29 7.54
CA HIS A 204 28.68 5.53 7.59
C HIS A 204 28.38 6.39 8.83
N TYR A 205 27.37 6.02 9.62
CA TYR A 205 27.11 6.66 10.90
C TYR A 205 28.14 6.25 11.96
N SER A 206 28.50 7.20 12.81
CA SER A 206 29.22 6.94 14.05
C SER A 206 28.35 6.16 15.05
N ALA A 207 28.98 5.49 16.01
CA ALA A 207 28.24 4.74 17.03
C ALA A 207 27.19 5.58 17.80
N PRO A 208 27.46 6.86 18.18
CA PRO A 208 26.43 7.71 18.78
C PRO A 208 25.24 8.01 17.86
N GLU A 209 25.48 8.20 16.55
CA GLU A 209 24.42 8.44 15.57
C GLU A 209 23.57 7.19 15.34
N GLN A 210 24.21 6.02 15.22
CA GLN A 210 23.52 4.73 15.16
C GLN A 210 22.65 4.52 16.41
N GLN A 211 23.20 4.81 17.60
CA GLN A 211 22.45 4.71 18.86
C GLN A 211 21.25 5.66 18.87
N GLN A 212 21.40 6.91 18.43
CA GLN A 212 20.29 7.87 18.35
C GLN A 212 19.14 7.32 17.48
N ILE A 213 19.47 6.82 16.29
CA ILE A 213 18.49 6.29 15.34
C ILE A 213 17.79 5.06 15.92
N VAL A 214 18.56 4.12 16.48
CA VAL A 214 18.02 2.91 17.13
C VAL A 214 17.07 3.26 18.27
N GLN A 215 17.41 4.24 19.10
CA GLN A 215 16.55 4.66 20.22
C GLN A 215 15.21 5.21 19.74
N TRP A 216 15.17 5.93 18.62
CA TRP A 216 13.92 6.40 18.05
C TRP A 216 13.04 5.22 17.59
N PHE A 217 13.60 4.24 16.88
CA PHE A 217 12.86 3.07 16.40
C PHE A 217 12.40 2.15 17.53
N LYS A 218 13.19 1.97 18.60
CA LYS A 218 12.84 1.12 19.76
C LYS A 218 11.55 1.54 20.46
N GLN A 219 11.07 2.76 20.25
CA GLN A 219 9.79 3.23 20.79
C GLN A 219 8.62 2.33 20.37
N VAL A 220 8.65 1.66 19.22
CA VAL A 220 7.53 0.83 18.74
C VAL A 220 7.29 -0.42 19.59
N ASN A 221 8.31 -0.91 20.30
CA ASN A 221 8.29 -2.23 20.94
C ASN A 221 7.24 -2.37 22.04
N SER A 222 6.91 -1.28 22.73
CA SER A 222 5.94 -1.28 23.83
C SER A 222 4.56 -0.72 23.43
N LEU A 223 4.35 -0.41 22.16
CA LEU A 223 3.14 0.30 21.71
C LEU A 223 2.06 -0.66 21.21
N ILE A 224 0.83 -0.31 21.55
CA ILE A 224 -0.37 -1.02 21.10
C ILE A 224 -0.77 -0.48 19.73
N THR A 225 -1.01 -1.40 18.81
CA THR A 225 -1.53 -1.16 17.47
C THR A 225 -2.99 -1.58 17.35
N VAL A 226 -3.68 -1.12 16.31
CA VAL A 226 -4.99 -1.65 15.94
C VAL A 226 -4.82 -3.14 15.57
N ASP A 227 -5.79 -3.98 15.93
CA ASP A 227 -5.74 -5.42 15.69
C ASP A 227 -6.10 -5.79 14.24
N ASN A 228 -5.17 -5.49 13.34
CA ASN A 228 -5.30 -5.69 11.91
C ASN A 228 -3.90 -5.75 11.27
N ASN A 229 -3.74 -5.36 10.00
CA ASN A 229 -2.41 -5.31 9.36
C ASN A 229 -1.37 -4.45 10.12
N TRP A 230 -1.78 -3.59 11.06
CA TRP A 230 -0.85 -2.75 11.82
C TRP A 230 0.19 -3.54 12.62
N HIS A 231 -0.05 -4.81 12.94
CA HIS A 231 0.97 -5.65 13.59
C HIS A 231 2.24 -5.82 12.74
N LEU A 232 2.15 -5.68 11.41
CA LEU A 232 3.30 -5.78 10.51
C LEU A 232 4.25 -4.59 10.60
N PHE A 233 3.78 -3.41 11.03
CA PHE A 233 4.62 -2.22 11.11
C PHE A 233 5.73 -2.32 12.17
N PRO A 234 5.43 -2.58 13.46
CA PRO A 234 6.47 -2.80 14.46
C PRO A 234 7.32 -4.04 14.15
N LEU A 235 6.74 -5.12 13.59
CA LEU A 235 7.50 -6.29 13.14
C LEU A 235 8.57 -5.93 12.11
N THR A 236 8.22 -5.12 11.11
CA THR A 236 9.16 -4.65 10.09
C THR A 236 10.31 -3.87 10.73
N VAL A 237 10.01 -2.97 11.67
CA VAL A 237 11.03 -2.22 12.41
C VAL A 237 11.94 -3.16 13.20
N GLN A 238 11.38 -4.12 13.93
CA GLN A 238 12.13 -5.06 14.77
C GLN A 238 13.07 -5.94 13.95
N VAL A 239 12.60 -6.49 12.82
CA VAL A 239 13.43 -7.30 11.92
C VAL A 239 14.53 -6.48 11.25
N VAL A 240 14.24 -5.23 10.86
CA VAL A 240 15.29 -4.31 10.40
C VAL A 240 16.32 -4.05 11.49
N LEU A 241 15.90 -3.71 12.72
CA LEU A 241 16.83 -3.44 13.81
C LEU A 241 17.69 -4.67 14.11
N LYS A 242 17.11 -5.86 14.18
CA LYS A 242 17.85 -7.13 14.33
C LYS A 242 18.93 -7.27 13.25
N ALA A 243 18.60 -7.01 11.98
CA ALA A 243 19.56 -7.11 10.89
C ALA A 243 20.67 -6.05 10.95
N LEU A 244 20.39 -4.85 11.47
CA LEU A 244 21.34 -3.74 11.53
C LEU A 244 22.22 -3.74 12.79
N THR A 245 21.72 -4.25 13.91
CA THR A 245 22.39 -4.17 15.23
C THR A 245 22.72 -5.53 15.84
N GLY A 246 22.09 -6.61 15.37
CA GLY A 246 22.15 -7.94 15.99
C GLY A 246 21.26 -8.12 17.23
N GLU A 247 20.54 -7.08 17.67
CA GLU A 247 19.65 -7.16 18.82
C GLU A 247 18.28 -7.70 18.42
N ASP A 248 17.94 -8.89 18.91
CA ASP A 248 16.66 -9.53 18.60
C ASP A 248 15.56 -9.10 19.58
N LEU A 249 14.65 -8.23 19.09
CA LEU A 249 13.46 -7.76 19.81
C LEU A 249 12.18 -8.08 19.02
N VAL A 250 12.23 -9.08 18.13
CA VAL A 250 11.08 -9.47 17.31
C VAL A 250 9.97 -10.01 18.20
N ASP A 251 8.78 -9.40 18.10
CA ASP A 251 7.58 -9.86 18.78
C ASP A 251 6.87 -10.93 17.92
N HIS A 252 7.21 -12.19 18.14
CA HIS A 252 6.61 -13.31 17.41
C HIS A 252 5.09 -13.45 17.63
N ASP A 253 4.53 -12.95 18.74
CA ASP A 253 3.07 -13.01 18.98
C ASP A 253 2.31 -12.13 17.99
N LYS A 254 2.88 -10.97 17.62
CA LYS A 254 2.33 -10.13 16.53
C LYS A 254 2.33 -10.88 15.20
N TYR A 255 3.36 -11.67 14.92
CA TYR A 255 3.46 -12.44 13.68
C TYR A 255 2.45 -13.59 13.66
N GLU A 256 2.33 -14.33 14.76
CA GLU A 256 1.27 -15.34 14.92
C GLU A 256 -0.12 -14.72 14.76
N ARG A 257 -0.34 -13.50 15.28
CA ARG A 257 -1.60 -12.76 15.07
C ARG A 257 -1.86 -12.44 13.59
N ILE A 258 -0.83 -12.10 12.82
CA ILE A 258 -0.96 -11.92 11.36
C ILE A 258 -1.34 -13.23 10.66
N LYS A 259 -0.76 -14.38 11.04
CA LYS A 259 -1.14 -15.69 10.48
C LYS A 259 -2.60 -16.06 10.79
N VAL A 260 -3.14 -15.63 11.93
CA VAL A 260 -4.58 -15.78 12.21
C VAL A 260 -5.44 -15.06 11.18
N PHE A 261 -4.98 -13.95 10.60
CA PHE A 261 -5.70 -13.21 9.56
C PHE A 261 -5.67 -13.85 8.17
N TYR A 262 -4.80 -14.83 7.91
CA TYR A 262 -4.80 -15.58 6.65
C TYR A 262 -6.05 -16.45 6.52
N VAL A 263 -6.82 -16.29 5.45
CA VAL A 263 -8.12 -16.95 5.24
C VAL A 263 -8.12 -18.03 4.14
N GLY A 264 -6.99 -18.22 3.45
CA GLY A 264 -6.86 -19.12 2.30
C GLY A 264 -6.68 -18.37 0.98
N ASP A 265 -6.31 -19.09 -0.08
CA ASP A 265 -6.05 -18.56 -1.43
C ASP A 265 -5.08 -17.36 -1.47
N GLY A 266 -4.17 -17.26 -0.49
CA GLY A 266 -3.25 -16.12 -0.37
C GLY A 266 -3.83 -14.84 0.23
N TRP A 267 -5.12 -14.83 0.61
CA TRP A 267 -5.80 -13.65 1.14
C TRP A 267 -5.72 -13.54 2.66
N PHE A 268 -5.66 -12.30 3.13
CA PHE A 268 -5.74 -11.93 4.54
C PHE A 268 -7.00 -11.10 4.79
N ARG A 269 -7.63 -11.29 5.95
CA ARG A 269 -8.70 -10.40 6.43
C ARG A 269 -8.10 -9.31 7.30
N ASP A 270 -8.37 -8.04 7.00
CA ASP A 270 -7.83 -6.88 7.73
C ASP A 270 -8.44 -6.69 9.13
N GLY A 271 -8.08 -7.59 10.05
CA GLY A 271 -8.67 -7.72 11.38
C GLY A 271 -9.94 -8.58 11.39
N ALA A 272 -10.46 -8.89 12.57
CA ALA A 272 -11.63 -9.77 12.72
C ALA A 272 -12.90 -9.26 11.99
N LYS A 273 -13.03 -7.94 11.84
CA LYS A 273 -14.16 -7.25 11.16
C LYS A 273 -13.73 -6.54 9.87
N GLY A 274 -12.56 -6.91 9.33
CA GLY A 274 -12.04 -6.37 8.08
C GLY A 274 -12.80 -6.87 6.86
N ASN A 275 -12.71 -6.13 5.75
CA ASN A 275 -13.14 -6.62 4.44
C ASN A 275 -11.91 -6.96 3.58
N TYR A 276 -12.14 -7.68 2.49
CA TYR A 276 -11.19 -7.83 1.40
C TYR A 276 -11.26 -6.60 0.51
N ASP A 277 -10.70 -5.48 0.97
CA ASP A 277 -10.51 -4.28 0.16
C ASP A 277 -9.37 -4.52 -0.86
N TYR A 278 -9.36 -3.83 -2.01
CA TYR A 278 -8.33 -3.99 -3.07
C TYR A 278 -6.90 -3.89 -2.53
N TYR A 279 -6.66 -2.99 -1.57
CA TYR A 279 -5.32 -2.78 -1.02
C TYR A 279 -4.75 -4.03 -0.32
N ASN A 280 -5.58 -5.01 0.06
CA ASN A 280 -5.12 -6.30 0.59
C ASN A 280 -4.14 -7.00 -0.36
N ALA A 281 -4.20 -6.67 -1.66
CA ALA A 281 -3.27 -7.21 -2.64
C ALA A 281 -1.81 -7.05 -2.20
N TRP A 282 -1.45 -5.89 -1.64
CA TRP A 282 -0.08 -5.61 -1.18
C TRP A 282 0.01 -5.28 0.31
N GLY A 283 -1.12 -4.99 0.99
CA GLY A 283 -1.16 -4.48 2.36
C GLY A 283 -0.54 -5.39 3.41
N PHE A 284 -0.57 -6.70 3.17
CA PHE A 284 0.12 -7.70 4.00
C PHE A 284 1.41 -8.18 3.34
N HIS A 285 1.30 -8.59 2.07
CA HIS A 285 2.38 -9.19 1.30
C HIS A 285 3.63 -8.31 1.20
N TYR A 286 3.49 -6.98 1.14
CA TYR A 286 4.65 -6.10 1.05
C TYR A 286 5.54 -6.20 2.29
N SER A 287 4.97 -6.14 3.50
CA SER A 287 5.77 -6.29 4.72
C SER A 287 6.30 -7.71 4.85
N LEU A 288 5.49 -8.74 4.58
CA LEU A 288 5.92 -10.14 4.65
C LEU A 288 7.10 -10.41 3.70
N TYR A 289 7.05 -9.88 2.47
CA TYR A 289 8.17 -9.94 1.53
C TYR A 289 9.44 -9.33 2.11
N TRP A 290 9.36 -8.12 2.69
CA TRP A 290 10.55 -7.50 3.29
C TRP A 290 11.07 -8.27 4.51
N LEU A 291 10.20 -8.88 5.33
CA LEU A 291 10.66 -9.76 6.41
C LEU A 291 11.51 -10.92 5.86
N ASP A 292 11.06 -11.57 4.78
CA ASP A 292 11.79 -12.66 4.11
C ASP A 292 13.08 -12.18 3.41
N GLN A 293 13.11 -10.96 2.88
CA GLN A 293 14.34 -10.39 2.29
C GLN A 293 15.38 -9.97 3.33
N ILE A 294 14.93 -9.50 4.49
CA ILE A 294 15.81 -9.01 5.57
C ILE A 294 16.33 -10.17 6.42
N ASP A 295 15.45 -11.13 6.76
CA ASP A 295 15.75 -12.36 7.48
C ASP A 295 15.16 -13.55 6.70
N PRO A 296 15.93 -14.15 5.76
CA PRO A 296 15.48 -15.30 4.97
C PRO A 296 15.15 -16.56 5.78
N SER A 297 15.47 -16.57 7.08
CA SER A 297 15.15 -17.67 8.00
C SER A 297 13.89 -17.44 8.83
N PHE A 298 13.22 -16.29 8.69
CA PHE A 298 12.11 -15.86 9.55
C PHE A 298 10.92 -16.83 9.54
N ASP A 299 10.29 -17.01 8.37
CA ASP A 299 9.24 -18.01 8.09
C ASP A 299 9.06 -18.13 6.56
N PRO A 300 10.10 -18.59 5.82
CA PRO A 300 10.10 -18.57 4.36
C PRO A 300 8.99 -19.44 3.78
N ASP A 301 8.64 -20.55 4.45
CA ASP A 301 7.61 -21.48 3.98
C ASP A 301 6.23 -20.80 3.94
N PHE A 302 5.79 -20.19 5.05
CA PHE A 302 4.50 -19.51 5.08
C PHE A 302 4.48 -18.28 4.17
N ILE A 303 5.52 -17.45 4.24
CA ILE A 303 5.57 -16.18 3.51
C ILE A 303 5.53 -16.41 2.00
N ARG A 304 6.41 -17.29 1.48
CA ARG A 304 6.50 -17.53 0.03
C ARG A 304 5.31 -18.32 -0.49
N GLN A 305 4.82 -19.31 0.26
CA GLN A 305 3.63 -20.06 -0.14
C GLN A 305 2.39 -19.17 -0.19
N SER A 306 2.14 -18.36 0.85
CA SER A 306 0.98 -17.47 0.88
C SER A 306 0.99 -16.43 -0.26
N LEU A 307 2.16 -15.92 -0.65
CA LEU A 307 2.29 -15.07 -1.82
C LEU A 307 2.03 -15.84 -3.13
N SER A 308 2.60 -17.04 -3.27
CA SER A 308 2.40 -17.89 -4.45
C SER A 308 0.92 -18.24 -4.65
N ASP A 309 0.21 -18.57 -3.57
CA ASP A 309 -1.23 -18.80 -3.57
C ASP A 309 -1.97 -17.54 -4.02
N PHE A 310 -1.59 -16.37 -3.50
CA PHE A 310 -2.24 -15.10 -3.82
C PHE A 310 -2.13 -14.76 -5.32
N VAL A 311 -0.91 -14.83 -5.87
CA VAL A 311 -0.68 -14.47 -7.28
C VAL A 311 -1.31 -15.47 -8.26
N SER A 312 -1.64 -16.68 -7.81
CA SER A 312 -2.34 -17.69 -8.64
C SER A 312 -3.69 -17.19 -9.13
N GLY A 313 -4.46 -16.47 -8.29
CA GLY A 313 -5.70 -15.82 -8.69
C GLY A 313 -5.52 -14.36 -9.08
N TYR A 314 -4.64 -13.62 -8.39
CA TYR A 314 -4.54 -12.17 -8.55
C TYR A 314 -3.95 -11.72 -9.89
N ARG A 315 -3.12 -12.53 -10.55
CA ARG A 315 -2.59 -12.22 -11.90
C ARG A 315 -3.68 -11.96 -12.94
N TYR A 316 -4.88 -12.51 -12.74
CA TYR A 316 -6.05 -12.32 -13.60
C TYR A 316 -6.80 -10.99 -13.36
N PHE A 317 -6.32 -10.10 -12.49
CA PHE A 317 -6.97 -8.81 -12.24
C PHE A 317 -6.46 -7.69 -13.16
N PHE A 318 -5.40 -7.97 -13.93
CA PHE A 318 -4.73 -6.99 -14.79
C PHE A 318 -5.28 -7.04 -16.21
N THR A 319 -5.58 -5.87 -16.75
CA THR A 319 -5.96 -5.66 -18.14
C THR A 319 -5.29 -4.39 -18.67
N PRO A 320 -5.08 -4.26 -19.99
CA PRO A 320 -4.62 -3.00 -20.59
C PRO A 320 -5.53 -1.79 -20.30
N GLN A 321 -6.77 -2.02 -19.85
CA GLN A 321 -7.79 -0.98 -19.67
C GLN A 321 -8.10 -0.65 -18.20
N GLY A 322 -7.20 -0.99 -17.27
CA GLY A 322 -7.36 -0.70 -15.84
C GLY A 322 -7.35 -1.96 -14.98
N LEU A 323 -8.06 -1.90 -13.85
CA LEU A 323 -8.11 -2.98 -12.85
C LEU A 323 -9.39 -2.81 -12.00
N PRO A 324 -10.08 -3.90 -11.63
CA PRO A 324 -11.28 -3.79 -10.79
C PRO A 324 -10.90 -3.39 -9.35
N PHE A 325 -11.27 -2.16 -8.95
CA PHE A 325 -11.14 -1.70 -7.56
C PHE A 325 -12.40 -2.01 -6.77
N PHE A 326 -12.21 -2.51 -5.56
CA PHE A 326 -13.27 -2.72 -4.57
C PHE A 326 -12.77 -2.32 -3.18
N GLY A 327 -13.70 -1.98 -2.29
CA GLY A 327 -13.36 -1.55 -0.95
C GLY A 327 -12.78 -0.14 -0.87
N ARG A 328 -11.72 0.03 -0.07
CA ARG A 328 -11.06 1.32 0.25
C ARG A 328 -9.70 1.48 -0.43
N SER A 329 -9.08 2.64 -0.20
CA SER A 329 -7.67 2.88 -0.51
C SER A 329 -7.31 2.77 -2.00
N ALA A 330 -8.27 3.13 -2.86
CA ALA A 330 -8.11 3.15 -4.32
C ALA A 330 -7.01 4.14 -4.77
N CYS A 331 -6.69 5.16 -3.97
CA CYS A 331 -5.60 6.09 -4.28
C CYS A 331 -4.22 5.44 -4.36
N TYR A 332 -4.04 4.23 -3.82
CA TYR A 332 -2.79 3.46 -3.88
C TYR A 332 -2.64 2.59 -5.14
N ARG A 333 -3.40 2.89 -6.21
CA ARG A 333 -3.52 2.08 -7.43
C ARG A 333 -2.22 1.66 -8.13
N LEU A 334 -1.13 2.44 -8.07
CA LEU A 334 0.12 2.05 -8.74
C LEU A 334 0.84 0.91 -8.02
N ALA A 335 0.44 0.60 -6.78
CA ALA A 335 0.97 -0.53 -6.01
C ALA A 335 0.40 -1.88 -6.46
N ALA A 336 -0.57 -1.91 -7.38
CA ALA A 336 -1.29 -3.11 -7.79
C ALA A 336 -0.35 -4.28 -8.09
N ALA A 337 0.68 -4.02 -8.91
CA ALA A 337 1.55 -5.05 -9.43
C ALA A 337 2.62 -5.53 -8.43
N ALA A 338 2.72 -4.94 -7.24
CA ALA A 338 3.75 -5.30 -6.26
C ALA A 338 3.78 -6.81 -5.97
N PRO A 339 2.66 -7.53 -5.77
CA PRO A 339 2.67 -8.97 -5.50
C PRO A 339 3.20 -9.81 -6.64
N LEU A 340 2.93 -9.41 -7.90
CA LEU A 340 3.44 -10.10 -9.06
C LEU A 340 4.96 -9.99 -9.16
N LEU A 341 5.51 -8.80 -8.82
CA LEU A 341 6.95 -8.57 -8.77
C LEU A 341 7.59 -9.36 -7.62
N MET A 342 7.01 -9.31 -6.42
CA MET A 342 7.51 -10.08 -5.26
C MET A 342 7.57 -11.58 -5.56
N ALA A 343 6.55 -12.11 -6.25
CA ALA A 343 6.47 -13.53 -6.58
C ALA A 343 7.56 -13.97 -7.57
N ILE A 344 7.91 -13.16 -8.57
CA ILE A 344 9.00 -13.51 -9.50
C ILE A 344 10.38 -13.39 -8.83
N ASP A 345 10.59 -12.49 -7.86
CA ASP A 345 11.83 -12.42 -7.07
C ASP A 345 11.99 -13.65 -6.16
N GLN A 346 10.87 -14.17 -5.65
CA GLN A 346 10.82 -15.41 -4.87
C GLN A 346 10.76 -16.68 -5.74
N ASN A 347 10.95 -16.57 -7.06
CA ASN A 347 10.96 -17.69 -8.01
C ASN A 347 9.66 -18.53 -8.00
N SER A 348 8.51 -17.90 -7.76
CA SER A 348 7.22 -18.58 -7.86
C SER A 348 7.02 -19.13 -9.28
N PRO A 349 6.62 -20.42 -9.43
CA PRO A 349 6.35 -21.00 -10.75
C PRO A 349 5.01 -20.51 -11.35
N THR A 350 4.27 -19.70 -10.60
CA THR A 350 2.89 -19.33 -10.93
C THR A 350 2.78 -18.31 -12.06
N LEU A 351 3.82 -17.53 -12.35
CA LEU A 351 3.83 -16.57 -13.47
C LEU A 351 5.25 -16.34 -14.00
N SER A 352 5.35 -15.91 -15.25
CA SER A 352 6.65 -15.56 -15.84
C SER A 352 7.07 -14.12 -15.52
N VAL A 353 8.37 -13.83 -15.59
CA VAL A 353 8.90 -12.46 -15.52
C VAL A 353 8.24 -11.56 -16.58
N GLY A 354 8.06 -12.07 -17.80
CA GLY A 354 7.44 -11.33 -18.92
C GLY A 354 5.99 -10.93 -18.65
N GLU A 355 5.24 -11.76 -17.92
CA GLU A 355 3.86 -11.46 -17.56
C GLU A 355 3.78 -10.43 -16.43
N ALA A 356 4.60 -10.59 -15.38
CA ALA A 356 4.70 -9.63 -14.29
C ALA A 356 5.14 -8.24 -14.81
N LYS A 357 6.15 -8.21 -15.71
CA LYS A 357 6.61 -7.00 -16.41
C LYS A 357 5.45 -6.33 -17.15
N ARG A 358 4.69 -7.09 -17.94
CA ARG A 358 3.56 -6.57 -18.71
C ARG A 358 2.47 -6.01 -17.80
N ALA A 359 2.09 -6.73 -16.75
CA ALA A 359 1.09 -6.27 -15.78
C ALA A 359 1.52 -4.96 -15.09
N PHE A 360 2.79 -4.89 -14.66
CA PHE A 360 3.33 -3.70 -14.01
C PHE A 360 3.40 -2.51 -14.96
N ARG A 361 3.93 -2.68 -16.18
CA ARG A 361 3.98 -1.62 -17.19
C ARG A 361 2.58 -1.12 -17.52
N LEU A 362 1.63 -2.01 -17.81
CA LEU A 362 0.25 -1.63 -18.14
C LEU A 362 -0.43 -0.88 -17.01
N ASN A 363 -0.23 -1.30 -15.75
CA ASN A 363 -0.75 -0.59 -14.59
C ASN A 363 -0.21 0.84 -14.53
N LEU A 364 1.11 1.01 -14.65
CA LEU A 364 1.73 2.34 -14.64
C LEU A 364 1.25 3.21 -15.82
N THR A 365 1.32 2.70 -17.05
CA THR A 365 0.94 3.47 -18.25
C THR A 365 -0.53 3.87 -18.20
N TYR A 366 -1.41 2.96 -17.77
CA TYR A 366 -2.84 3.26 -17.68
C TYR A 366 -3.12 4.36 -16.66
N PHE A 367 -2.62 4.25 -15.43
CA PHE A 367 -2.92 5.26 -14.41
C PHE A 367 -2.15 6.56 -14.64
N VAL A 368 -0.83 6.52 -14.79
CA VAL A 368 0.00 7.72 -14.95
C VAL A 368 -0.33 8.45 -16.25
N GLY A 369 -0.52 7.72 -17.35
CA GLY A 369 -0.93 8.30 -18.63
C GLY A 369 -2.32 8.97 -18.58
N ASN A 370 -3.19 8.58 -17.65
CA ASN A 370 -4.49 9.21 -17.42
C ASN A 370 -4.50 10.22 -16.25
N GLY A 371 -3.33 10.68 -15.79
CA GLY A 371 -3.23 11.79 -14.82
C GLY A 371 -3.06 11.38 -13.36
N ALA A 372 -2.74 10.11 -13.09
CA ALA A 372 -2.59 9.61 -11.73
C ALA A 372 -1.44 10.24 -10.92
N MET A 373 -0.54 10.97 -11.58
CA MET A 373 0.54 11.71 -10.96
C MET A 373 0.35 13.20 -11.25
N GLN A 374 0.36 14.03 -10.21
CA GLN A 374 0.30 15.49 -10.32
C GLN A 374 1.15 16.12 -9.23
N TYR A 375 1.75 17.27 -9.53
CA TYR A 375 2.53 18.05 -8.58
C TYR A 375 3.67 17.29 -7.90
N GLY A 376 4.21 16.24 -8.55
CA GLY A 376 5.27 15.40 -8.02
C GLY A 376 4.83 14.23 -7.15
N ALA A 377 3.52 13.96 -7.07
CA ALA A 377 2.96 12.94 -6.20
C ALA A 377 1.83 12.16 -6.88
N PRO A 378 1.56 10.91 -6.45
CA PRO A 378 0.33 10.23 -6.84
C PRO A 378 -0.89 10.99 -6.29
N THR A 379 -1.92 11.19 -7.11
CA THR A 379 -3.08 11.99 -6.70
C THR A 379 -3.86 11.36 -5.55
N GLN A 380 -4.60 12.17 -4.79
CA GLN A 380 -5.53 11.73 -3.75
C GLN A 380 -6.86 11.27 -4.39
N GLY A 381 -6.79 10.26 -5.26
CA GLY A 381 -7.89 9.70 -6.04
C GLY A 381 -7.37 8.71 -7.09
N LEU A 382 -8.12 8.47 -8.17
CA LEU A 382 -7.72 7.54 -9.25
C LEU A 382 -6.98 8.20 -10.42
N PHE A 383 -7.44 9.35 -10.89
CA PHE A 383 -6.86 10.05 -12.05
C PHE A 383 -6.63 11.54 -11.79
N GLN A 384 -7.15 11.99 -10.66
CA GLN A 384 -7.10 13.34 -10.14
C GLN A 384 -7.43 13.25 -8.65
N ASP A 385 -7.31 14.36 -7.93
CA ASP A 385 -7.77 14.41 -6.55
C ASP A 385 -9.30 14.24 -6.50
N ASP A 386 -9.77 13.22 -5.78
CA ASP A 386 -11.17 13.00 -5.48
C ASP A 386 -11.35 12.61 -4.01
N GLY A 387 -11.83 13.58 -3.24
CA GLY A 387 -12.11 13.40 -1.81
C GLY A 387 -13.08 12.29 -1.45
N ARG A 388 -13.89 11.82 -2.41
CA ARG A 388 -14.80 10.70 -2.21
C ARG A 388 -14.04 9.38 -2.10
N LEU A 389 -12.82 9.30 -2.63
CA LEU A 389 -12.03 8.07 -2.75
C LEU A 389 -10.89 7.97 -1.74
N VAL A 390 -10.86 8.87 -0.75
CA VAL A 390 -9.75 9.02 0.18
C VAL A 390 -10.26 8.87 1.61
N ASP A 391 -9.63 7.96 2.35
CA ASP A 391 -9.96 7.73 3.76
C ASP A 391 -9.52 8.89 4.67
N ASN A 392 -10.16 9.01 5.85
CA ASN A 392 -9.88 10.12 6.78
C ASN A 392 -8.46 10.10 7.36
N TYR A 393 -7.82 8.93 7.44
CA TYR A 393 -6.42 8.83 7.85
C TYR A 393 -5.43 9.26 6.77
N SER A 394 -5.87 9.45 5.52
CA SER A 394 -4.95 9.70 4.41
C SER A 394 -4.67 11.19 4.20
N GLY A 395 -3.41 11.59 4.36
CA GLY A 395 -2.93 12.96 4.15
C GLY A 395 -2.52 13.28 2.72
N PRO A 396 -1.93 14.46 2.49
CA PRO A 396 -1.42 14.89 1.18
C PRO A 396 -0.41 13.92 0.57
N ALA A 397 0.43 13.29 1.39
CA ALA A 397 1.48 12.37 0.96
C ALA A 397 1.05 10.90 0.97
N SER A 398 -0.17 10.59 1.40
CA SER A 398 -0.53 9.20 1.68
C SER A 398 -0.45 8.32 0.45
N SER A 399 -0.82 8.86 -0.70
CA SER A 399 -0.86 8.14 -1.96
C SER A 399 0.51 7.65 -2.42
N PHE A 400 1.63 8.06 -1.80
CA PHE A 400 2.97 7.53 -2.08
C PHE A 400 3.13 6.03 -1.81
N TRP A 401 2.26 5.40 -1.04
CA TRP A 401 2.20 3.92 -1.03
C TRP A 401 1.92 3.30 -2.40
N SER A 402 1.43 4.07 -3.37
CA SER A 402 1.42 3.69 -4.79
C SER A 402 2.79 3.25 -5.30
N LEU A 403 3.90 3.75 -4.73
CA LEU A 403 5.26 3.45 -5.18
C LEU A 403 5.78 2.07 -4.72
N ARG A 404 4.99 1.27 -3.98
CA ARG A 404 5.42 -0.06 -3.52
C ARG A 404 5.89 -0.96 -4.67
N ALA A 405 5.18 -0.99 -5.79
CA ALA A 405 5.59 -1.79 -6.94
C ALA A 405 6.91 -1.28 -7.57
N LEU A 406 7.10 0.05 -7.63
CA LEU A 406 8.34 0.66 -8.08
C LEU A 406 9.52 0.29 -7.16
N ASN A 407 9.33 0.36 -5.84
CA ASN A 407 10.36 0.01 -4.86
C ASN A 407 10.82 -1.44 -5.02
N ILE A 408 9.87 -2.37 -5.20
CA ILE A 408 10.19 -3.78 -5.48
C ILE A 408 10.96 -3.88 -6.79
N ALA A 409 10.46 -3.30 -7.88
CA ALA A 409 11.10 -3.36 -9.20
C ALA A 409 12.55 -2.84 -9.19
N LEU A 410 12.81 -1.71 -8.52
CA LEU A 410 14.16 -1.17 -8.38
C LEU A 410 15.07 -2.12 -7.59
N PHE A 411 14.57 -2.69 -6.49
CA PHE A 411 15.35 -3.59 -5.63
C PHE A 411 15.75 -4.91 -6.33
N MET A 412 14.82 -5.53 -7.04
CA MET A 412 14.99 -6.88 -7.63
C MET A 412 15.29 -6.90 -9.14
N GLY A 413 15.03 -5.82 -9.85
CA GLY A 413 14.86 -5.86 -11.31
C GLY A 413 16.10 -6.34 -12.07
N ASN A 414 17.30 -6.03 -11.58
CA ASN A 414 18.55 -6.56 -12.14
C ASN A 414 18.73 -8.06 -11.89
N ARG A 415 18.32 -8.56 -10.71
CA ARG A 415 18.49 -9.96 -10.31
C ARG A 415 17.52 -10.89 -11.04
N CYS A 416 16.33 -10.40 -11.38
CA CYS A 416 15.27 -11.18 -12.05
C CYS A 416 15.18 -10.93 -13.56
N ASP A 417 16.12 -10.17 -14.13
CA ASP A 417 16.12 -9.72 -15.52
C ASP A 417 14.81 -9.02 -15.97
N LEU A 418 14.17 -8.30 -15.05
CA LEU A 418 12.90 -7.60 -15.29
C LEU A 418 13.02 -6.60 -16.45
N TRP A 419 14.16 -5.93 -16.56
CA TRP A 419 14.37 -4.86 -17.52
C TRP A 419 14.48 -5.37 -18.96
N HIS A 420 15.13 -6.52 -19.19
CA HIS A 420 15.33 -7.05 -20.56
C HIS A 420 14.34 -8.15 -20.93
N ALA A 421 13.66 -8.77 -19.95
CA ALA A 421 12.65 -9.78 -20.21
C ALA A 421 11.62 -9.31 -21.25
N LYS A 422 11.36 -10.18 -22.23
CA LYS A 422 10.30 -9.96 -23.22
C LYS A 422 8.94 -10.07 -22.53
N GLU A 423 8.09 -9.08 -22.73
CA GLU A 423 6.72 -9.14 -22.24
C GLU A 423 5.95 -10.31 -22.85
N THR A 424 5.20 -11.03 -22.02
CA THR A 424 4.25 -12.06 -22.46
C THR A 424 2.83 -11.57 -22.23
N PRO A 425 1.89 -11.82 -23.16
CA PRO A 425 0.51 -11.37 -23.04
C PRO A 425 -0.15 -11.81 -21.72
N LEU A 426 -0.97 -10.93 -21.11
CA LEU A 426 -1.81 -11.30 -19.98
C LEU A 426 -2.87 -12.32 -20.42
N MET A 427 -3.44 -13.10 -19.50
CA MET A 427 -4.45 -14.09 -19.88
C MET A 427 -5.63 -13.47 -20.65
N ILE A 428 -6.11 -12.30 -20.21
CA ILE A 428 -7.22 -11.58 -20.84
C ILE A 428 -6.94 -11.18 -22.30
N GLU A 429 -5.67 -11.11 -22.68
CA GLU A 429 -5.20 -10.81 -24.03
C GLU A 429 -5.07 -12.05 -24.90
N GLN A 430 -5.22 -13.25 -24.32
CA GLN A 430 -5.15 -14.54 -25.00
C GLN A 430 -6.53 -15.22 -25.08
N GLN A 431 -7.30 -15.21 -23.99
CA GLN A 431 -8.64 -15.81 -23.90
C GLN A 431 -9.47 -15.27 -22.73
N GLY A 432 -10.74 -15.64 -22.68
CA GLY A 432 -11.63 -15.34 -21.55
C GLY A 432 -11.46 -16.33 -20.41
N TYR A 433 -11.91 -15.98 -19.22
CA TYR A 433 -11.88 -16.85 -18.04
C TYR A 433 -13.02 -16.53 -17.08
N ASP A 434 -13.42 -17.52 -16.29
CA ASP A 434 -14.46 -17.43 -15.27
C ASP A 434 -14.11 -18.43 -14.16
N PHE A 435 -13.74 -17.94 -12.97
CA PHE A 435 -13.33 -18.77 -11.84
C PHE A 435 -13.65 -18.12 -10.51
N ASP A 436 -13.66 -18.92 -9.44
CA ASP A 436 -13.91 -18.44 -8.10
C ASP A 436 -12.62 -18.33 -7.27
N ILE A 437 -12.61 -17.37 -6.34
CA ILE A 437 -11.67 -17.30 -5.23
C ILE A 437 -12.47 -17.59 -3.95
N PRO A 438 -12.49 -18.86 -3.48
CA PRO A 438 -13.34 -19.28 -2.37
C PRO A 438 -13.12 -18.51 -1.07
N ALA A 439 -11.87 -18.21 -0.70
CA ALA A 439 -11.53 -17.55 0.57
C ALA A 439 -12.17 -16.16 0.75
N ILE A 440 -12.41 -15.46 -0.36
CA ILE A 440 -13.08 -14.15 -0.37
C ILE A 440 -14.49 -14.19 -0.96
N GLN A 441 -14.98 -15.38 -1.31
CA GLN A 441 -16.30 -15.61 -1.91
C GLN A 441 -16.57 -14.71 -3.11
N ALA A 442 -15.57 -14.56 -3.98
CA ALA A 442 -15.66 -13.75 -5.18
C ALA A 442 -15.54 -14.61 -6.44
N ASN A 443 -16.28 -14.25 -7.48
CA ASN A 443 -16.12 -14.76 -8.83
C ASN A 443 -15.38 -13.73 -9.69
N ILE A 444 -14.43 -14.18 -10.49
CA ILE A 444 -13.60 -13.37 -11.37
C ILE A 444 -13.89 -13.77 -12.81
N LYS A 445 -14.38 -12.82 -13.60
CA LYS A 445 -14.71 -13.03 -15.00
C LYS A 445 -13.96 -12.06 -15.89
N GLY A 446 -13.18 -12.61 -16.82
CA GLY A 446 -12.49 -11.88 -17.87
C GLY A 446 -13.12 -12.12 -19.23
N VAL A 447 -13.54 -11.05 -19.91
CA VAL A 447 -14.13 -11.11 -21.26
C VAL A 447 -13.05 -10.74 -22.29
N PHE A 448 -12.68 -11.71 -23.12
CA PHE A 448 -11.59 -11.56 -24.09
C PHE A 448 -11.82 -10.43 -25.10
N GLU A 449 -13.04 -10.28 -25.60
CA GLU A 449 -13.36 -9.33 -26.68
C GLU A 449 -13.24 -7.89 -26.20
N THR A 450 -13.69 -7.61 -24.97
CA THR A 450 -13.71 -6.26 -24.39
C THR A 450 -12.46 -5.96 -23.56
N LYS A 451 -11.70 -6.99 -23.18
CA LYS A 451 -10.65 -6.95 -22.14
C LYS A 451 -11.16 -6.46 -20.78
N GLU A 452 -12.46 -6.61 -20.53
CA GLU A 452 -13.09 -6.23 -19.27
C GLU A 452 -12.96 -7.36 -18.26
N ILE A 453 -12.63 -6.99 -17.02
CA ILE A 453 -12.55 -7.90 -15.89
C ILE A 453 -13.60 -7.47 -14.87
N VAL A 454 -14.43 -8.42 -14.42
CA VAL A 454 -15.46 -8.18 -13.42
C VAL A 454 -15.22 -9.07 -12.21
N VAL A 455 -15.16 -8.45 -11.03
CA VAL A 455 -15.12 -9.14 -9.73
C VAL A 455 -16.50 -9.06 -9.11
N THR A 456 -17.11 -10.21 -8.83
CA THR A 456 -18.45 -10.28 -8.21
C THR A 456 -18.39 -11.01 -6.88
N PHE A 457 -18.66 -10.29 -5.79
CA PHE A 457 -18.77 -10.86 -4.44
C PHE A 457 -20.15 -11.53 -4.25
N ARG A 458 -20.15 -12.72 -3.64
CA ARG A 458 -21.38 -13.51 -3.40
C ARG A 458 -22.17 -13.07 -2.18
N HIS A 459 -21.59 -12.20 -1.36
CA HIS A 459 -22.22 -11.70 -0.12
C HIS A 459 -22.18 -10.18 -0.05
N GLU A 460 -23.25 -9.61 0.49
CA GLU A 460 -23.33 -8.20 0.83
C GLU A 460 -22.87 -7.98 2.27
N TYR A 461 -22.21 -6.84 2.51
CA TYR A 461 -21.79 -6.41 3.86
C TYR A 461 -22.87 -5.59 4.57
N THR A 462 -24.04 -5.42 3.96
CA THR A 462 -25.14 -4.63 4.50
C THR A 462 -26.47 -5.28 4.18
N GLU A 463 -27.42 -5.18 5.10
CA GLU A 463 -28.81 -5.56 4.88
C GLU A 463 -29.63 -4.41 4.27
N GLN A 464 -29.04 -3.21 4.15
CA GLN A 464 -29.73 -2.03 3.62
C GLN A 464 -29.85 -2.08 2.09
N GLN A 465 -31.09 -2.10 1.60
CA GLN A 465 -31.44 -2.27 0.17
C GLN A 465 -31.94 -0.98 -0.49
N THR A 466 -31.29 0.18 -0.27
CA THR A 466 -31.72 1.44 -0.93
C THR A 466 -30.70 1.93 -1.96
N PRO A 467 -31.12 2.39 -3.15
CA PRO A 467 -30.17 2.97 -4.13
C PRO A 467 -29.38 4.16 -3.59
N LEU A 468 -29.95 4.94 -2.67
CA LEU A 468 -29.29 6.12 -2.08
C LEU A 468 -28.12 5.77 -1.17
N SER A 469 -28.13 4.58 -0.54
CA SER A 469 -27.03 4.11 0.30
C SER A 469 -25.90 3.47 -0.51
N ARG A 470 -26.12 3.10 -1.78
CA ARG A 470 -25.16 2.41 -2.66
C ARG A 470 -24.38 3.35 -3.58
N ARG A 471 -23.84 4.46 -3.04
CA ARG A 471 -23.08 5.45 -3.83
C ARG A 471 -21.94 6.08 -3.06
N LEU A 472 -21.02 6.71 -3.79
CA LEU A 472 -20.05 7.61 -3.22
C LEU A 472 -20.75 8.86 -2.67
N GLU A 473 -20.50 9.15 -1.41
CA GLU A 473 -20.97 10.38 -0.78
C GLU A 473 -19.98 11.51 -1.01
N SER A 474 -20.51 12.65 -1.41
CA SER A 474 -19.75 13.89 -1.50
C SER A 474 -19.74 14.60 -0.15
N GLN A 475 -18.60 15.19 0.20
CA GLN A 475 -18.49 16.03 1.39
C GLN A 475 -19.39 17.28 1.26
N SER A 476 -20.14 17.59 2.32
CA SER A 476 -20.98 18.79 2.40
C SER A 476 -20.14 20.08 2.38
N TYR A 477 -20.76 21.20 1.99
CA TYR A 477 -20.09 22.51 2.02
C TYR A 477 -19.63 22.90 3.42
N LEU A 478 -20.44 22.61 4.44
CA LEU A 478 -20.09 22.87 5.84
C LEU A 478 -18.84 22.10 6.24
N ASN A 479 -18.78 20.80 5.93
CA ASN A 479 -17.63 19.97 6.28
C ASN A 479 -16.38 20.37 5.48
N LYS A 480 -16.53 20.79 4.22
CA LYS A 480 -15.42 21.38 3.45
C LYS A 480 -14.87 22.63 4.12
N ALA A 481 -15.74 23.53 4.58
CA ALA A 481 -15.33 24.74 5.30
C ALA A 481 -14.65 24.39 6.63
N LEU A 482 -15.19 23.43 7.39
CA LEU A 482 -14.58 22.94 8.63
C LEU A 482 -13.20 22.33 8.39
N GLU A 483 -13.05 21.46 7.39
CA GLU A 483 -11.75 20.88 7.01
C GLU A 483 -10.75 21.97 6.63
N LEU A 484 -11.19 22.96 5.84
CA LEU A 484 -10.36 24.08 5.48
C LEU A 484 -9.91 24.89 6.69
N VAL A 485 -10.76 25.09 7.70
CA VAL A 485 -10.45 25.88 8.91
C VAL A 485 -9.60 25.11 9.91
N LEU A 486 -9.95 23.85 10.15
CA LEU A 486 -9.32 22.98 11.15
C LEU A 486 -8.01 22.38 10.63
N GLY A 487 -7.87 22.21 9.31
CA GLY A 487 -6.74 21.51 8.71
C GLY A 487 -6.76 20.02 9.02
N ARG A 488 -7.97 19.46 9.12
CA ARG A 488 -8.25 18.08 9.48
C ARG A 488 -9.33 17.52 8.55
N ALA A 489 -9.19 16.28 8.10
CA ALA A 489 -10.17 15.61 7.26
C ALA A 489 -11.58 15.58 7.89
N GLU A 490 -12.58 16.12 7.19
CA GLU A 490 -14.01 16.06 7.57
C GLU A 490 -14.85 15.44 6.44
N ARG A 491 -14.27 14.49 5.70
CA ARG A 491 -14.88 13.84 4.53
C ARG A 491 -15.63 12.54 4.92
N PRO A 492 -16.63 12.13 4.12
CA PRO A 492 -17.36 10.90 4.38
C PRO A 492 -16.47 9.67 4.19
N LYS A 493 -16.74 8.62 4.97
CA LYS A 493 -16.10 7.31 4.80
C LYS A 493 -16.81 6.56 3.68
N ASN A 494 -16.20 6.54 2.49
CA ASN A 494 -16.71 5.75 1.37
C ASN A 494 -16.01 4.40 1.32
N ASN A 495 -16.79 3.33 1.45
CA ASN A 495 -16.40 1.98 1.08
C ASN A 495 -17.60 1.37 0.35
N LEU A 496 -17.51 1.30 -0.98
CA LEU A 496 -18.63 0.83 -1.81
C LEU A 496 -19.01 -0.62 -1.50
N LEU A 497 -18.04 -1.44 -1.04
CA LEU A 497 -18.27 -2.83 -0.67
C LEU A 497 -19.15 -2.92 0.57
N ARG A 498 -18.87 -2.08 1.59
CA ARG A 498 -19.73 -1.92 2.78
C ARG A 498 -21.08 -1.28 2.48
N LYS A 499 -21.18 -0.55 1.37
CA LYS A 499 -22.41 0.06 0.88
C LYS A 499 -23.24 -0.90 0.01
N GLY A 500 -22.86 -2.17 -0.11
CA GLY A 500 -23.64 -3.18 -0.82
C GLY A 500 -23.43 -3.21 -2.34
N ILE A 501 -22.38 -2.57 -2.85
CA ILE A 501 -21.92 -2.85 -4.22
C ILE A 501 -21.10 -4.14 -4.18
N THR A 502 -21.47 -5.12 -5.00
CA THR A 502 -20.81 -6.44 -5.04
C THR A 502 -20.14 -6.74 -6.37
N SER A 503 -20.43 -5.98 -7.42
CA SER A 503 -19.84 -6.18 -8.75
C SER A 503 -18.94 -5.00 -9.12
N TYR A 504 -17.71 -5.29 -9.51
CA TYR A 504 -16.67 -4.29 -9.79
C TYR A 504 -16.01 -4.59 -11.12
N SER A 505 -16.18 -3.69 -12.08
CA SER A 505 -15.55 -3.78 -13.40
C SER A 505 -14.19 -3.06 -13.42
N SER A 506 -13.25 -3.57 -14.21
CA SER A 506 -11.99 -2.91 -14.56
C SER A 506 -12.17 -1.55 -15.24
N LYS A 507 -13.36 -1.26 -15.77
CA LYS A 507 -13.76 0.06 -16.28
C LYS A 507 -14.04 1.08 -15.18
N MET A 508 -14.14 0.65 -13.92
CA MET A 508 -14.27 1.50 -12.72
C MET A 508 -15.49 2.45 -12.73
N SER A 509 -16.58 2.08 -13.42
CA SER A 509 -17.77 2.94 -13.57
C SER A 509 -18.36 3.43 -12.24
N HIS A 510 -18.23 2.66 -11.16
CA HIS A 510 -18.71 3.05 -9.82
C HIS A 510 -17.92 4.19 -9.15
N PHE A 511 -16.77 4.57 -9.71
CA PHE A 511 -15.87 5.57 -9.13
C PHE A 511 -15.98 6.97 -9.75
N PHE A 512 -16.82 7.15 -10.78
CA PHE A 512 -16.98 8.41 -11.50
C PHE A 512 -18.30 9.11 -11.17
#